data_AF-A0A4V2WNN4-F1
#
_entry.id   AF-A0A4V2WNN4-F1
#
_cell.length_a   1.000
_cell.length_b   1.000
_cell.length_c   1.000
_cell.angle_alpha   90.00
_cell.angle_beta   90.00
_cell.angle_gamma   90.00
#
_symmetry.space_group_name_H-M   'P 1'
#
loop_
_entity.id
_entity.type
_entity.pdbx_description
1 polymer ?
#
loop_
_entity_poly.entity_id
_entity_poly.type
_entity_poly.pdbx_seq_one_letter_code
_entity_poly.pdbx_strand_id
1 'polypeptide(L)'
;MKFGAILLACRQRAGLSQEQLAEKMHRSRSCISKLENDQKTLDANTLLMWAEVTGAKDVAVAFFLGMDGISIMQNLLSLVGS
;
A
#
# COMPACT_ATOMS: atom_id res chain seq x y z
N MET A 1 -12.81 -5.77 2.94
CA MET A 1 -11.84 -5.95 1.84
C MET A 1 -10.46 -6.07 2.49
N LYS A 2 -9.65 -7.07 2.12
CA LYS A 2 -8.31 -7.29 2.71
C LYS A 2 -7.29 -6.54 1.86
N PHE A 3 -6.73 -5.47 2.40
CA PHE A 3 -5.84 -4.55 1.69
C PHE A 3 -4.40 -4.64 2.18
N GLY A 4 -4.17 -5.28 3.32
CA GLY A 4 -2.86 -5.37 3.94
C GLY A 4 -1.78 -5.93 3.02
N ALA A 5 -2.11 -6.98 2.25
CA ALA A 5 -1.20 -7.56 1.25
C ALA A 5 -0.81 -6.57 0.14
N ILE A 6 -1.73 -5.69 -0.28
CA ILE A 6 -1.45 -4.66 -1.29
C ILE A 6 -0.53 -3.59 -0.71
N LEU A 7 -0.81 -3.13 0.51
CA LEU A 7 0.03 -2.14 1.20
C LEU A 7 1.47 -2.65 1.40
N LEU A 8 1.59 -3.94 1.79
CA LEU A 8 2.86 -4.64 1.90
C LEU A 8 3.61 -4.67 0.57
N ALA A 9 2.93 -5.03 -0.51
CA ALA A 9 3.53 -5.08 -1.85
C ALA A 9 4.00 -3.69 -2.31
N CYS A 10 3.22 -2.63 -2.08
CA CYS A 10 3.63 -1.25 -2.38
C CYS A 10 4.89 -0.86 -1.61
N ARG A 11 4.95 -1.16 -0.31
CA ARG A 11 6.14 -0.86 0.51
C ARG A 11 7.37 -1.62 0.02
N GLN A 12 7.23 -2.92 -0.25
CA GLN A 12 8.35 -3.75 -0.71
C GLN A 12 8.85 -3.30 -2.09
N ARG A 13 7.95 -2.93 -3.02
CA ARG A 13 8.33 -2.34 -4.33
C ARG A 13 9.09 -1.02 -4.17
N ALA A 14 8.72 -0.22 -3.18
CA ALA A 14 9.45 1.01 -2.85
C ALA A 14 10.80 0.76 -2.15
N GLY A 15 11.16 -0.50 -1.86
CA GLY A 15 12.42 -0.85 -1.20
C GLY A 15 12.50 -0.43 0.27
N LEU A 16 11.36 -0.17 0.93
CA LEU A 16 11.31 0.36 2.29
C LEU A 16 11.12 -0.76 3.32
N SER A 17 11.80 -0.68 4.47
CA SER A 17 11.42 -1.43 5.67
C SER A 17 10.15 -0.86 6.30
N GLN A 18 9.53 -1.60 7.23
CA GLN A 18 8.38 -1.07 7.96
C GLN A 18 8.75 0.14 8.81
N GLU A 19 9.96 0.16 9.38
CA GLU A 19 10.52 1.27 10.14
C GLU A 19 10.71 2.52 9.27
N GLN A 20 11.32 2.37 8.08
CA GLN A 20 11.53 3.49 7.15
C GLN A 20 10.19 4.06 6.64
N LEU A 21 9.22 3.20 6.34
CA LEU A 21 7.89 3.67 5.97
C LEU A 21 7.19 4.37 7.14
N ALA A 22 7.33 3.85 8.35
CA ALA A 22 6.76 4.44 9.56
C ALA A 22 7.27 5.88 9.79
N GLU A 23 8.58 6.10 9.62
CA GLU A 23 9.20 7.43 9.69
C GLU A 23 8.59 8.39 8.65
N LYS A 24 8.51 7.95 7.38
CA LYS A 24 7.95 8.77 6.28
C LYS A 24 6.45 9.06 6.44
N MET A 25 5.71 8.14 7.05
CA MET A 25 4.28 8.26 7.30
C MET A 25 3.96 8.98 8.63
N HIS A 26 4.99 9.34 9.41
CA HIS A 26 4.85 9.86 10.78
C HIS A 26 3.97 8.97 11.67
N ARG A 27 4.18 7.64 11.60
CA ARG A 27 3.47 6.65 12.40
C ARG A 27 4.44 5.71 13.11
N SER A 28 3.92 4.89 14.03
CA SER A 28 4.71 3.81 14.60
C SER A 28 4.84 2.65 13.62
N ARG A 29 5.95 1.90 13.70
CA ARG A 29 6.14 0.66 12.95
C ARG A 29 5.04 -0.37 13.23
N SER A 30 4.53 -0.44 14.47
CA SER A 30 3.38 -1.29 14.80
C SER A 30 2.12 -0.89 14.03
N CYS A 31 1.90 0.40 13.78
CA CYS A 31 0.79 0.87 12.95
C CYS A 31 0.91 0.37 11.51
N ILE A 32 2.12 0.47 10.92
CA ILE A 32 2.41 -0.07 9.59
C ILE A 32 2.13 -1.58 9.55
N SER A 33 2.66 -2.33 10.52
CA SER A 33 2.43 -3.78 10.60
C SER A 33 0.94 -4.13 10.73
N LYS A 34 0.16 -3.40 11.53
CA LYS A 34 -1.27 -3.66 11.68
C LYS A 34 -2.05 -3.37 10.39
N LEU A 35 -1.68 -2.34 9.65
CA LEU A 35 -2.28 -2.03 8.34
C LEU A 35 -1.94 -3.13 7.32
N GLU A 36 -0.69 -3.58 7.26
CA GLU A 36 -0.24 -4.65 6.35
C GLU A 36 -0.85 -6.03 6.65
N ASN A 37 -1.33 -6.26 7.87
CA ASN A 37 -1.93 -7.53 8.30
C ASN A 37 -3.46 -7.44 8.46
N ASP A 38 -4.11 -6.40 7.94
CA ASP A 38 -5.56 -6.16 8.07
C ASP A 38 -6.06 -6.11 9.53
N GLN A 39 -5.18 -5.82 10.49
CA GLN A 39 -5.49 -5.66 11.92
C GLN A 39 -5.89 -4.22 12.27
N LYS A 40 -5.76 -3.30 11.32
CA LYS A 40 -6.24 -1.92 11.41
C LYS A 40 -6.92 -1.53 10.12
N THR A 41 -8.10 -0.92 10.23
CA THR A 41 -8.83 -0.39 9.08
C THR A 41 -8.01 0.68 8.36
N LEU A 42 -7.94 0.57 7.04
CA LEU A 42 -7.34 1.57 6.16
C LEU A 42 -8.36 2.66 5.84
N ASP A 43 -8.05 3.90 6.21
CA ASP A 43 -8.80 5.08 5.78
C ASP A 43 -8.21 5.71 4.50
N ALA A 44 -9.02 6.52 3.81
CA ALA A 44 -8.66 7.11 2.52
C ALA A 44 -7.41 8.04 2.61
N ASN A 45 -7.28 8.81 3.69
CA ASN A 45 -6.13 9.70 3.88
C ASN A 45 -4.83 8.90 4.02
N THR A 46 -4.89 7.79 4.78
CA THR A 46 -3.78 6.88 4.96
C THR A 46 -3.41 6.21 3.64
N LEU A 47 -4.39 5.80 2.83
CA LEU A 47 -4.15 5.23 1.50
C LEU A 47 -3.46 6.25 0.57
N LEU A 48 -3.93 7.49 0.51
CA LEU A 48 -3.34 8.53 -0.33
C LEU A 48 -1.89 8.83 0.06
N MET A 49 -1.62 8.98 1.36
CA MET A 49 -0.26 9.22 1.85
C MET A 49 0.64 8.01 1.60
N TRP A 50 0.13 6.80 1.77
CA TRP A 50 0.88 5.57 1.48
C TRP A 50 1.27 5.50 0.01
N ALA A 51 0.32 5.79 -0.88
CA ALA A 51 0.54 5.83 -2.32
C ALA A 51 1.56 6.90 -2.72
N GLU A 52 1.54 8.08 -2.10
CA GLU A 52 2.56 9.12 -2.32
C GLU A 52 3.96 8.64 -1.91
N VAL A 53 4.09 8.12 -0.68
CA VAL A 53 5.39 7.72 -0.10
C VAL A 53 6.00 6.51 -0.81
N THR A 54 5.17 5.59 -1.30
CA THR A 54 5.60 4.37 -1.99
C THR A 54 5.66 4.52 -3.51
N GLY A 55 5.24 5.66 -4.06
CA GLY A 55 5.13 5.87 -5.52
C GLY A 55 4.02 5.04 -6.18
N ALA A 56 3.03 4.57 -5.41
CA ALA A 56 1.96 3.66 -5.85
C ALA A 56 0.61 4.39 -6.06
N LYS A 57 0.62 5.51 -6.80
CA LYS A 57 -0.60 6.32 -7.06
C LYS A 57 -1.63 5.57 -7.89
N ASP A 58 -1.18 4.72 -8.80
CA ASP A 58 -1.98 3.77 -9.58
C ASP A 58 -2.84 2.86 -8.70
N VAL A 59 -2.30 2.40 -7.57
CA VAL A 59 -3.04 1.59 -6.59
C VAL A 59 -4.19 2.39 -5.98
N ALA A 60 -3.94 3.61 -5.53
CA ALA A 60 -4.99 4.45 -4.96
C ALA A 60 -6.12 4.71 -5.97
N VAL A 61 -5.78 4.97 -7.24
CA VAL A 61 -6.77 5.13 -8.32
C VAL A 61 -7.59 3.86 -8.51
N ALA A 62 -6.94 2.70 -8.60
CA ALA A 62 -7.64 1.44 -8.81
C ALA A 62 -8.59 1.07 -7.65
N PHE A 63 -8.22 1.42 -6.41
CA PHE A 63 -9.11 1.34 -5.26
C PHE A 63 -10.38 2.19 -5.42
N PHE A 64 -10.25 3.45 -5.86
CA PHE A 64 -11.40 4.35 -6.05
C PHE A 64 -12.30 3.93 -7.22
N LEU A 65 -11.73 3.30 -8.25
CA LEU A 65 -12.47 2.76 -9.39
C LEU A 65 -13.18 1.43 -9.05
N GLY A 66 -13.05 0.93 -7.82
CA GLY A 66 -13.69 -0.30 -7.38
C GLY A 66 -13.09 -1.57 -7.99
N MET A 67 -11.85 -1.49 -8.49
CA MET A 67 -11.13 -2.66 -8.98
C MET A 67 -10.84 -3.61 -7.81
N ASP A 68 -11.02 -4.91 -8.02
CA ASP A 68 -10.68 -5.89 -7.00
C ASP A 68 -9.16 -5.96 -6.79
N GLY A 69 -8.75 -6.32 -5.57
CA GLY A 69 -7.33 -6.31 -5.19
C GLY A 69 -6.45 -7.23 -6.05
N ILE A 70 -7.04 -8.26 -6.67
CA ILE A 70 -6.36 -9.18 -7.58
C ILE A 70 -6.02 -8.47 -8.89
N SER A 71 -6.97 -7.76 -9.50
CA SER A 71 -6.73 -6.97 -10.71
C SER A 71 -5.69 -5.87 -10.48
N ILE A 72 -5.71 -5.26 -9.29
CA ILE A 72 -4.69 -4.27 -8.90
C ILE A 72 -3.31 -4.92 -8.87
N MET A 73 -3.13 -6.03 -8.15
CA MET A 73 -1.83 -6.70 -8.06
C MET A 73 -1.31 -7.18 -9.42
N GLN A 74 -2.18 -7.71 -10.28
CA GLN A 74 -1.79 -8.11 -11.64
C GLN A 74 -1.26 -6.94 -12.46
N ASN A 75 -1.95 -5.78 -12.42
CA ASN A 75 -1.50 -4.58 -13.12
C ASN A 75 -0.14 -4.10 -12.57
N LEU A 76 0.04 -4.09 -11.25
CA LEU A 76 1.32 -3.71 -10.63
C LEU A 76 2.47 -4.63 -11.04
N LEU A 77 2.23 -5.94 -11.12
CA LEU A 77 3.23 -6.91 -11.56
C LEU A 77 3.55 -6.76 -13.05
N SER A 78 2.54 -6.49 -13.88
CA SER A 78 2.71 -6.32 -15.33
C SER A 78 3.58 -5.10 -15.69
N LEU A 79 3.52 -4.03 -14.90
CA LEU A 79 4.36 -2.83 -15.07
C LEU A 79 5.83 -3.05 -14.69
N VAL A 80 6.14 -4.10 -13.91
CA VAL A 80 7.51 -4.43 -13.48
C VAL A 80 8.16 -5.45 -14.42
N GLY A 81 7.38 -6.16 -15.23
CA GLY A 81 7.84 -7.20 -16.16
C GLY A 81 8.18 -6.74 -17.58
N SER A 82 8.12 -5.43 -17.87
CA SER A 82 8.39 -4.82 -19.18
C SER A 82 9.59 -3.89 -19.14
#